data_AF-A0A831JHZ1-F1
#
_entry.id   AF-A0A831JHZ1-F1
#
_cell.length_a   1.000
_cell.length_b   1.000
_cell.length_c   1.000
_cell.angle_alpha   90.00
_cell.angle_beta   90.00
_cell.angle_gamma   90.00
#
_symmetry.space_group_name_H-M   'P 1'
#
loop_
_entity.id
_entity.type
_entity.pdbx_description
1 polymer ?
#
loop_
_entity_poly.entity_id
_entity_poly.type
_entity_poly.pdbx_seq_one_letter_code
_entity_poly.pdbx_strand_id
1 'polypeptide(L)'
;MRYSLRLFIAVVCLGLPTLAVNADGLTVNAVLNVSTPPAKSLDVNAQLADLAKIDISSTFGDLHLTGFQLGTDTINGLQNFANIVVYNVTAGANTVVKEYPATGDQPDILSFSQITINYQTTKTFMIRGTPSSSATGIVRVGFKNLIFGDTESVTQVGVPIYGNAVTLPGTVVTPTPIPSATPSPSFSPTPSGNPNPVNMATPVSRGFTSLTAINLTEGDTISAINSTDPDIYIANAWGYKRLFLNPIIFNFYGHLGGFNKVKSITSTVRDTMVTSGLIRNCETDDQKVYGIETTGEDAGILHWVNTTSAQALIDDADFFKKVFCVNSMEFNWYSRGSEYTSVSQVSSYSR
;
A
#
# COMPACT_ATOMS: atom_id res chain seq x y z
N MET A 1 29.64 77.40 38.89
CA MET A 1 29.74 76.45 37.75
C MET A 1 28.89 75.24 38.06
N ARG A 2 27.74 75.07 37.39
CA ARG A 2 26.82 73.95 37.60
C ARG A 2 27.15 72.86 36.58
N TYR A 3 27.64 71.72 37.04
CA TYR A 3 27.79 70.53 36.19
C TYR A 3 26.46 69.79 36.12
N SER A 4 25.92 69.68 34.90
CA SER A 4 24.76 68.87 34.56
C SER A 4 25.22 67.44 34.29
N LEU A 5 24.96 66.54 35.25
CA LEU A 5 25.21 65.11 35.08
C LEU A 5 23.98 64.49 34.40
N ARG A 6 24.06 64.29 33.08
CA ARG A 6 23.06 63.54 32.33
C ARG A 6 23.31 62.05 32.55
N LEU A 7 22.44 61.42 33.33
CA LEU A 7 22.36 59.97 33.49
C LEU A 7 21.86 59.36 32.17
N PHE A 8 22.76 58.75 31.40
CA PHE A 8 22.40 57.84 30.33
C PHE A 8 22.02 56.49 30.96
N ILE A 9 20.73 56.18 30.99
CA ILE A 9 20.26 54.81 31.26
C ILE A 9 20.54 54.00 30.00
N ALA A 10 21.61 53.21 30.02
CA ALA A 10 21.80 52.13 29.08
C ALA A 10 20.77 51.03 29.40
N VAL A 11 19.71 50.96 28.60
CA VAL A 11 18.83 49.78 28.57
C VAL A 11 19.63 48.66 27.94
N VAL A 12 20.28 47.86 28.79
CA VAL A 12 20.84 46.57 28.39
C VAL A 12 19.65 45.66 28.12
N CYS A 13 19.26 45.55 26.84
CA CYS A 13 18.41 44.45 26.36
C CYS A 13 19.19 43.15 26.53
N LEU A 14 19.09 42.55 27.71
CA LEU A 14 19.44 41.14 27.91
C LEU A 14 18.53 40.33 26.98
N GLY A 15 19.13 39.75 25.95
CA GLY A 15 18.46 38.85 25.02
C GLY A 15 17.81 37.72 25.81
N LEU A 16 16.49 37.78 25.91
CA LEU A 16 15.69 36.60 26.24
C LEU A 16 16.00 35.54 25.19
N PRO A 17 16.28 34.28 25.57
CA PRO A 17 16.31 33.21 24.60
C PRO A 17 14.93 33.19 23.96
N THR A 18 14.86 33.47 22.67
CA THR A 18 13.73 33.09 21.85
C THR A 18 13.62 31.57 21.97
N LEU A 19 12.71 31.11 22.84
CA LEU A 19 12.15 29.78 22.73
C LEU A 19 11.55 29.73 21.33
N ALA A 20 12.32 29.20 20.39
CA ALA A 20 11.77 28.65 19.17
C ALA A 20 10.88 27.50 19.64
N VAL A 21 9.60 27.81 19.87
CA VAL A 21 8.57 26.80 19.92
C VAL A 21 8.59 26.22 18.53
N ASN A 22 9.25 25.08 18.34
CA ASN A 22 9.04 24.30 17.15
C ASN A 22 7.52 24.12 17.07
N ALA A 23 6.92 24.65 16.01
CA ALA A 23 5.54 24.38 15.66
C ALA A 23 5.47 22.94 15.16
N ASP A 24 5.80 21.99 16.05
CA ASP A 24 5.63 20.57 15.83
C ASP A 24 4.12 20.35 15.84
N GLY A 25 3.53 20.38 14.65
CA GLY A 25 2.10 20.17 14.46
C GLY A 25 1.64 18.87 15.10
N LEU A 26 0.38 18.84 15.54
CA LEU A 26 -0.26 17.64 16.09
C LEU A 26 -0.04 16.45 15.16
N THR A 27 0.74 15.47 15.64
CA THR A 27 1.02 14.23 14.91
C THR A 27 0.27 13.09 15.58
N VAL A 28 -0.46 12.34 14.75
CA VAL A 28 -1.18 11.15 15.18
C VAL A 28 -0.44 9.93 14.67
N ASN A 29 -0.19 9.00 15.57
CA ASN A 29 0.45 7.74 15.24
C ASN A 29 -0.58 6.60 15.37
N ALA A 30 -0.81 5.90 14.26
CA ALA A 30 -1.63 4.69 14.20
C ALA A 30 -0.73 3.47 13.98
N VAL A 31 -0.79 2.49 14.88
CA VAL A 31 0.06 1.30 14.85
C VAL A 31 -0.78 0.04 15.07
N LEU A 32 -0.35 -1.06 14.47
CA LEU A 32 -1.05 -2.33 14.61
C LEU A 32 -0.75 -2.88 16.01
N ASN A 33 -1.78 -3.07 16.82
CA ASN A 33 -1.62 -3.57 18.17
C ASN A 33 -1.04 -5.00 18.12
N VAL A 34 -0.10 -5.33 19.01
CA VAL A 34 0.54 -6.65 19.07
C VAL A 34 -0.44 -7.80 19.34
N SER A 35 -1.61 -7.50 19.88
CA SER A 35 -2.72 -8.46 20.06
C SER A 35 -3.67 -8.49 18.87
N THR A 36 -3.29 -7.94 17.71
CA THR A 36 -4.05 -8.12 16.48
C THR A 36 -4.14 -9.60 16.16
N PRO A 37 -5.33 -10.13 15.85
CA PRO A 37 -5.49 -11.54 15.48
C PRO A 37 -4.55 -11.92 14.34
N PRO A 38 -3.88 -13.10 14.40
CA PRO A 38 -3.05 -13.55 13.29
C PRO A 38 -3.88 -13.78 12.03
N ALA A 39 -3.19 -13.94 10.89
CA ALA A 39 -3.86 -14.30 9.65
C ALA A 39 -4.68 -15.59 9.83
N LYS A 40 -5.92 -15.58 9.32
CA LYS A 40 -6.86 -16.69 9.54
C LYS A 40 -7.85 -16.85 8.38
N SER A 41 -8.41 -18.05 8.26
CA SER A 41 -9.56 -18.29 7.40
C SER A 41 -10.86 -18.11 8.18
N LEU A 42 -11.86 -17.49 7.57
CA LEU A 42 -13.21 -17.35 8.14
C LEU A 42 -14.16 -18.36 7.52
N ASP A 43 -15.04 -18.91 8.36
CA ASP A 43 -16.20 -19.67 7.92
C ASP A 43 -17.26 -18.72 7.34
N VAL A 44 -18.09 -19.20 6.42
CA VAL A 44 -19.19 -18.43 5.81
C VAL A 44 -20.22 -17.96 6.85
N ASN A 45 -20.29 -18.65 7.98
CA ASN A 45 -21.19 -18.33 9.09
C ASN A 45 -20.47 -17.60 10.24
N ALA A 46 -19.20 -17.22 10.09
CA ALA A 46 -18.47 -16.54 11.15
C ALA A 46 -19.14 -15.21 11.51
N GLN A 47 -19.54 -15.05 12.77
CA GLN A 47 -20.16 -13.83 13.27
C GLN A 47 -19.12 -12.97 13.99
N LEU A 48 -18.99 -11.71 13.58
CA LEU A 48 -18.12 -10.71 14.21
C LEU A 48 -16.70 -11.24 14.48
N ALA A 49 -16.05 -11.79 13.45
CA ALA A 49 -14.68 -12.24 13.57
C ALA A 49 -13.74 -11.05 13.75
N ASP A 50 -12.79 -11.14 14.69
CA ASP A 50 -11.81 -10.07 14.91
C ASP A 50 -10.89 -9.95 13.67
N LEU A 51 -10.79 -8.76 13.09
CA LEU A 51 -10.05 -8.51 11.84
C LEU A 51 -8.77 -7.70 12.09
N ALA A 52 -8.86 -6.68 12.94
CA ALA A 52 -7.73 -5.82 13.27
C ALA A 52 -7.87 -5.25 14.68
N LYS A 53 -6.73 -4.95 15.32
CA LYS A 53 -6.68 -4.15 16.54
C LYS A 53 -5.64 -3.05 16.35
N ILE A 54 -6.04 -1.80 16.45
CA ILE A 54 -5.24 -0.64 16.07
C ILE A 54 -5.11 0.30 17.25
N ASP A 55 -3.88 0.66 17.60
CA ASP A 55 -3.55 1.63 18.61
C ASP A 55 -3.39 3.01 17.97
N ILE A 56 -4.10 4.00 18.50
CA ILE A 56 -4.01 5.40 18.08
C ILE A 56 -3.53 6.22 19.27
N SER A 57 -2.50 7.03 19.03
CA SER A 57 -1.90 7.92 20.03
C SER A 57 -1.59 9.30 19.44
N SER A 58 -1.52 10.31 20.30
CA SER A 58 -1.10 11.68 19.94
C SER A 58 0.27 12.00 20.55
N THR A 59 1.14 12.64 19.76
CA THR A 59 2.46 13.10 20.21
C THR A 59 2.48 14.53 20.74
N PHE A 60 1.40 15.30 20.56
CA PHE A 60 1.32 16.68 21.06
C PHE A 60 -0.14 17.13 21.24
N GLY A 61 -0.59 17.30 22.48
CA GLY A 61 -1.97 17.72 22.77
C GLY A 61 -3.02 16.60 22.64
N ASP A 62 -4.25 16.92 23.02
CA ASP A 62 -5.38 16.00 22.93
C ASP A 62 -5.86 15.89 21.47
N LEU A 63 -6.23 14.68 21.07
CA LEU A 63 -6.76 14.41 19.74
C LEU A 63 -8.28 14.24 19.79
N HIS A 64 -9.00 14.96 18.93
CA HIS A 64 -10.45 14.88 18.81
C HIS A 64 -10.86 14.18 17.52
N LEU A 65 -11.17 12.89 17.64
CA LEU A 65 -11.54 12.04 16.50
C LEU A 65 -13.05 12.05 16.32
N THR A 66 -13.53 12.30 15.11
CA THR A 66 -14.97 12.38 14.75
C THR A 66 -15.39 11.32 13.75
N GLY A 67 -14.44 10.61 13.14
CA GLY A 67 -14.75 9.54 12.21
C GLY A 67 -13.56 8.66 11.83
N PHE A 68 -13.86 7.52 11.19
CA PHE A 68 -12.91 6.68 10.48
C PHE A 68 -13.33 6.57 9.02
N GLN A 69 -12.36 6.48 8.10
CA GLN A 69 -12.62 5.88 6.79
C GLN A 69 -12.11 4.44 6.82
N LEU A 70 -13.03 3.47 6.68
CA LEU A 70 -12.65 2.07 6.54
C LEU A 70 -12.01 1.81 5.18
N GLY A 71 -11.10 0.84 5.13
CA GLY A 71 -10.51 0.40 3.88
C GLY A 71 -10.09 -1.06 3.88
N THR A 72 -9.78 -1.53 2.69
CA THR A 72 -9.19 -2.84 2.44
C THR A 72 -7.98 -2.74 1.54
N ASP A 73 -7.10 -3.75 1.60
CA ASP A 73 -5.96 -3.88 0.68
C ASP A 73 -6.36 -4.33 -0.74
N THR A 74 -7.62 -4.71 -0.92
CA THR A 74 -8.22 -5.10 -2.19
C THR A 74 -9.35 -4.13 -2.57
N ILE A 75 -9.50 -3.86 -3.86
CA ILE A 75 -10.60 -3.05 -4.40
C ILE A 75 -11.92 -3.76 -4.07
N ASN A 76 -12.91 -2.99 -3.61
CA ASN A 76 -14.23 -3.51 -3.19
C ASN A 76 -14.16 -4.54 -2.05
N GLY A 77 -13.02 -4.68 -1.35
CA GLY A 77 -12.86 -5.68 -0.30
C GLY A 77 -13.88 -5.55 0.84
N LEU A 78 -14.39 -4.33 1.10
CA LEU A 78 -15.46 -4.10 2.07
C LEU A 78 -16.79 -4.80 1.71
N GLN A 79 -17.08 -5.03 0.42
CA GLN A 79 -18.30 -5.74 -0.02
C GLN A 79 -18.29 -7.22 0.37
N ASN A 80 -17.13 -7.76 0.76
CA ASN A 80 -17.02 -9.10 1.32
C ASN A 80 -17.52 -9.19 2.76
N PHE A 81 -17.96 -8.09 3.38
CA PHE A 81 -18.48 -8.10 4.75
C PHE A 81 -19.92 -7.60 4.77
N ALA A 82 -20.81 -8.40 5.36
CA ALA A 82 -22.20 -8.01 5.59
C ALA A 82 -22.32 -6.93 6.67
N ASN A 83 -21.45 -7.00 7.68
CA ASN A 83 -21.33 -5.98 8.73
C ASN A 83 -19.86 -5.88 9.17
N ILE A 84 -19.38 -4.66 9.41
CA ILE A 84 -18.15 -4.41 10.18
C ILE A 84 -18.49 -3.51 11.37
N VAL A 85 -18.08 -3.92 12.56
CA VAL A 85 -18.27 -3.17 13.81
C VAL A 85 -16.92 -2.73 14.36
N VAL A 86 -16.81 -1.43 14.65
CA VAL A 86 -15.63 -0.84 15.29
C VAL A 86 -15.93 -0.66 16.77
N TYR A 87 -15.07 -1.22 17.62
CA TYR A 87 -15.13 -1.09 19.08
C TYR A 87 -14.00 -0.22 19.59
N ASN A 88 -14.27 0.58 20.60
CA ASN A 88 -13.26 1.14 21.49
C ASN A 88 -13.01 0.12 22.61
N VAL A 89 -11.76 -0.32 22.73
CA VAL A 89 -11.34 -1.39 23.65
C VAL A 89 -10.77 -0.77 24.92
N THR A 90 -11.37 -1.11 26.06
CA THR A 90 -10.88 -0.73 27.39
C THR A 90 -10.62 -1.97 28.24
N ALA A 91 -9.90 -1.83 29.35
CA ALA A 91 -9.46 -2.96 30.19
C ALA A 91 -10.58 -3.87 30.74
N GLY A 92 -11.85 -3.44 30.68
CA GLY A 92 -12.99 -4.22 31.17
C GLY A 92 -14.18 -4.30 30.22
N ALA A 93 -14.16 -3.60 29.08
CA ALA A 93 -15.29 -3.58 28.16
C ALA A 93 -14.89 -3.14 26.74
N ASN A 94 -15.61 -3.68 25.76
CA ASN A 94 -15.59 -3.20 24.37
C ASN A 94 -16.88 -2.41 24.13
N THR A 95 -16.77 -1.12 23.83
CA THR A 95 -17.92 -0.28 23.50
C THR A 95 -18.00 -0.07 22.00
N VAL A 96 -19.16 -0.33 21.39
CA VAL A 96 -19.38 -0.08 19.96
C VAL A 96 -19.24 1.42 19.68
N VAL A 97 -18.38 1.76 18.73
CA VAL A 97 -18.22 3.12 18.22
C VAL A 97 -19.13 3.35 17.03
N LYS A 98 -19.05 2.45 16.03
CA LYS A 98 -19.83 2.55 14.80
C LYS A 98 -19.91 1.20 14.06
N GLU A 99 -20.90 1.08 13.17
CA GLU A 99 -21.14 -0.08 12.31
C GLU A 99 -21.12 0.33 10.83
N TYR A 100 -20.69 -0.61 9.98
CA TYR A 100 -20.67 -0.57 8.51
C TYR A 100 -21.59 -1.67 7.96
N PRO A 101 -22.30 -1.48 6.84
CA PRO A 101 -22.33 -0.26 6.03
C PRO A 101 -23.01 0.89 6.77
N ALA A 102 -22.40 2.09 6.72
CA ALA A 102 -23.06 3.28 7.24
C ALA A 102 -24.21 3.69 6.30
N THR A 103 -25.28 4.25 6.87
CA THR A 103 -26.35 4.85 6.07
C THR A 103 -25.86 6.17 5.46
N GLY A 104 -25.78 6.27 4.13
CA GLY A 104 -25.44 7.51 3.43
C GLY A 104 -24.67 7.31 2.12
N ASP A 105 -24.25 8.43 1.51
CA ASP A 105 -23.59 8.47 0.20
C ASP A 105 -22.13 7.99 0.22
N GLN A 106 -21.49 7.97 1.40
CA GLN A 106 -20.12 7.50 1.60
C GLN A 106 -20.11 6.34 2.61
N PRO A 107 -20.43 5.11 2.17
CA PRO A 107 -20.67 3.99 3.09
C PRO A 107 -19.42 3.56 3.85
N ASP A 108 -18.22 3.87 3.34
CA ASP A 108 -16.91 3.59 3.97
C ASP A 108 -16.54 4.58 5.07
N ILE A 109 -17.26 5.70 5.21
CA ILE A 109 -17.03 6.70 6.26
C ILE A 109 -17.92 6.41 7.48
N LEU A 110 -17.27 6.17 8.61
CA LEU A 110 -17.88 5.90 9.90
C LEU A 110 -17.78 7.12 10.82
N SER A 111 -18.74 8.04 10.72
CA SER A 111 -18.82 9.22 11.60
C SER A 111 -19.49 8.91 12.95
N PHE A 112 -18.94 9.45 14.04
CA PHE A 112 -19.41 9.26 15.41
C PHE A 112 -19.23 10.51 16.28
N SER A 113 -19.84 10.51 17.46
CA SER A 113 -19.65 11.57 18.46
C SER A 113 -18.19 11.61 18.91
N GLN A 114 -17.61 12.81 18.97
CA GLN A 114 -16.19 13.03 19.25
C GLN A 114 -15.61 12.09 20.32
N ILE A 115 -14.56 11.37 19.96
CA ILE A 115 -13.72 10.60 20.88
C ILE A 115 -12.44 11.37 21.13
N THR A 116 -12.18 11.70 22.39
CA THR A 116 -10.92 12.34 22.80
C THR A 116 -9.87 11.30 23.15
N ILE A 117 -8.72 11.34 22.47
CA ILE A 117 -7.49 10.61 22.87
C ILE A 117 -6.59 11.63 23.57
N ASN A 118 -6.46 11.48 24.89
CA ASN A 118 -5.69 12.43 25.69
C ASN A 118 -4.20 12.37 25.32
N TYR A 119 -3.50 13.48 25.48
CA TYR A 119 -2.07 13.57 25.23
C TYR A 119 -1.27 12.46 25.95
N GLN A 120 -0.31 11.84 25.24
CA GLN A 120 0.50 10.70 25.71
C GLN A 120 -0.30 9.45 26.11
N THR A 121 -1.59 9.39 25.79
CA THR A 121 -2.39 8.19 25.95
C THR A 121 -2.58 7.49 24.62
N THR A 122 -2.76 6.18 24.69
CA THR A 122 -3.12 5.34 23.54
C THR A 122 -4.54 4.87 23.73
N LYS A 123 -5.37 5.01 22.68
CA LYS A 123 -6.64 4.29 22.60
C LYS A 123 -6.53 3.15 21.60
N THR A 124 -7.13 2.03 21.95
CA THR A 124 -7.15 0.85 21.11
C THR A 124 -8.53 0.65 20.50
N PHE A 125 -8.57 0.48 19.19
CA PHE A 125 -9.78 0.18 18.44
C PHE A 125 -9.71 -1.25 17.90
N MET A 126 -10.81 -1.99 18.00
CA MET A 126 -10.93 -3.34 17.45
C MET A 126 -11.97 -3.33 16.33
N ILE A 127 -11.56 -3.84 15.17
CA ILE A 127 -12.43 -4.02 14.01
C ILE A 127 -12.86 -5.49 13.99
N ARG A 128 -14.17 -5.73 13.99
CA ARG A 128 -14.75 -7.07 13.83
C ARG A 128 -15.65 -7.06 12.60
N GLY A 129 -15.71 -8.16 11.85
CA GLY A 129 -16.60 -8.24 10.71
C GLY A 129 -17.26 -9.60 10.55
N THR A 130 -18.44 -9.58 9.96
CA THR A 130 -19.20 -10.76 9.54
C THR A 130 -19.07 -10.86 8.02
N PRO A 131 -18.45 -11.92 7.46
CA PRO A 131 -18.38 -12.14 6.02
C PRO A 131 -19.78 -12.11 5.39
N SER A 132 -19.89 -11.56 4.19
CA SER A 132 -21.10 -11.70 3.39
C SER A 132 -21.19 -13.12 2.82
N SER A 133 -22.40 -13.54 2.42
CA SER A 133 -22.59 -14.86 1.79
C SER A 133 -21.88 -15.00 0.45
N SER A 134 -21.46 -13.89 -0.15
CA SER A 134 -20.68 -13.81 -1.38
C SER A 134 -19.20 -13.47 -1.15
N ALA A 135 -18.73 -13.49 0.10
CA ALA A 135 -17.37 -13.13 0.44
C ALA A 135 -16.37 -14.08 -0.22
N THR A 136 -15.34 -13.56 -0.89
CA THR A 136 -14.32 -14.42 -1.53
C THR A 136 -12.93 -13.78 -1.43
N GLY A 137 -11.88 -14.60 -1.57
CA GLY A 137 -10.51 -14.13 -1.69
C GLY A 137 -9.78 -13.91 -0.35
N ILE A 138 -8.72 -13.12 -0.40
CA ILE A 138 -7.90 -12.75 0.76
C ILE A 138 -7.97 -11.24 0.92
N VAL A 139 -8.37 -10.77 2.11
CA VAL A 139 -8.60 -9.35 2.39
C VAL A 139 -7.96 -8.97 3.73
N ARG A 140 -7.36 -7.79 3.82
CA ARG A 140 -7.02 -7.11 5.07
C ARG A 140 -7.97 -5.94 5.26
N VAL A 141 -8.47 -5.76 6.48
CA VAL A 141 -9.40 -4.67 6.83
C VAL A 141 -8.72 -3.73 7.83
N GLY A 142 -8.97 -2.44 7.72
CA GLY A 142 -8.34 -1.44 8.57
C GLY A 142 -8.86 -0.02 8.36
N PHE A 143 -8.06 0.97 8.77
CA PHE A 143 -8.35 2.38 8.59
C PHE A 143 -7.59 2.92 7.38
N LYS A 144 -8.32 3.41 6.38
CA LYS A 144 -7.78 4.14 5.23
C LYS A 144 -7.43 5.58 5.60
N ASN A 145 -8.23 6.19 6.46
CA ASN A 145 -8.05 7.57 6.93
C ASN A 145 -8.66 7.77 8.32
N LEU A 146 -8.16 8.75 9.09
CA LEU A 146 -8.75 9.24 10.33
C LEU A 146 -9.39 10.61 10.10
N ILE A 147 -10.56 10.85 10.69
CA ILE A 147 -11.30 12.12 10.53
C ILE A 147 -11.31 12.84 11.87
N PHE A 148 -10.80 14.07 11.86
CA PHE A 148 -10.65 14.91 13.05
C PHE A 148 -11.72 16.00 13.08
N GLY A 149 -12.06 16.46 14.30
CA GLY A 149 -12.93 17.62 14.49
C GLY A 149 -12.26 18.95 14.19
N ASP A 150 -12.83 20.03 14.70
CA ASP A 150 -12.44 21.42 14.45
C ASP A 150 -11.06 21.77 15.06
N THR A 151 -9.98 21.23 14.51
CA THR A 151 -8.60 21.57 14.90
C THR A 151 -7.64 21.42 13.73
N GLU A 152 -6.56 22.18 13.82
CA GLU A 152 -5.45 22.41 12.88
C GLU A 152 -4.95 21.17 12.12
N SER A 153 -4.24 21.39 11.01
CA SER A 153 -3.70 20.35 10.12
C SER A 153 -2.99 19.23 10.89
N VAL A 154 -3.63 18.07 11.00
CA VAL A 154 -3.10 16.88 11.67
C VAL A 154 -2.22 16.09 10.71
N THR A 155 -0.99 15.79 11.11
CA THR A 155 -0.13 14.87 10.36
C THR A 155 -0.43 13.44 10.82
N GLN A 156 -0.89 12.58 9.91
CA GLN A 156 -1.15 11.16 10.20
C GLN A 156 0.08 10.32 9.85
N VAL A 157 0.55 9.51 10.79
CA VAL A 157 1.65 8.56 10.62
C VAL A 157 1.09 7.15 10.77
N GLY A 158 1.46 6.28 9.83
CA GLY A 158 1.04 4.87 9.82
C GLY A 158 -0.34 4.62 9.20
N VAL A 159 -1.01 5.63 8.66
CA VAL A 159 -2.28 5.48 7.93
C VAL A 159 -2.00 5.59 6.42
N PRO A 160 -2.53 4.68 5.57
CA PRO A 160 -3.46 3.60 5.88
C PRO A 160 -2.83 2.48 6.71
N ILE A 161 -3.63 1.90 7.60
CA ILE A 161 -3.24 0.77 8.46
C ILE A 161 -4.24 -0.37 8.32
N TYR A 162 -3.75 -1.58 8.06
CA TYR A 162 -4.57 -2.77 7.89
C TYR A 162 -4.17 -3.87 8.87
N GLY A 163 -5.14 -4.69 9.25
CA GLY A 163 -4.90 -5.91 10.02
C GLY A 163 -4.17 -6.99 9.23
N ASN A 164 -4.14 -8.19 9.81
CA ASN A 164 -3.58 -9.36 9.14
C ASN A 164 -4.52 -9.88 8.05
N ALA A 165 -3.96 -10.68 7.14
CA ALA A 165 -4.70 -11.25 6.03
C ALA A 165 -5.80 -12.21 6.51
N VAL A 166 -7.00 -12.05 5.97
CA VAL A 166 -8.15 -12.91 6.24
C VAL A 166 -8.54 -13.63 4.96
N THR A 167 -8.52 -14.96 4.98
CA THR A 167 -8.99 -15.79 3.87
C THR A 167 -10.49 -16.02 4.01
N LEU A 168 -11.24 -15.47 3.08
CA LEU A 168 -12.68 -15.55 3.05
C LEU A 168 -13.15 -16.85 2.38
N PRO A 169 -14.30 -17.37 2.81
CA PRO A 169 -14.82 -18.64 2.31
C PRO A 169 -15.26 -18.44 0.86
N GLY A 170 -14.41 -18.81 -0.09
CA GLY A 170 -14.78 -18.76 -1.49
C GLY A 170 -16.08 -19.52 -1.74
N THR A 171 -16.87 -19.11 -2.74
CA THR A 171 -17.84 -20.03 -3.32
C THR A 171 -17.04 -21.26 -3.74
N VAL A 172 -17.20 -22.36 -3.01
CA VAL A 172 -16.75 -23.67 -3.50
C VAL A 172 -17.57 -23.85 -4.76
N VAL A 173 -16.96 -23.54 -5.91
CA VAL A 173 -17.53 -23.88 -7.19
C VAL A 173 -17.70 -25.38 -7.15
N THR A 174 -18.93 -25.81 -6.86
CA THR A 174 -19.30 -27.20 -7.01
C THR A 174 -18.98 -27.48 -8.47
N PRO A 175 -18.04 -28.39 -8.77
CA PRO A 175 -17.62 -28.61 -10.15
C PRO A 175 -18.88 -28.91 -10.94
N THR A 176 -19.25 -27.99 -11.84
CA THR A 176 -20.38 -28.21 -12.75
C THR A 176 -20.10 -29.54 -13.44
N PRO A 177 -20.99 -30.54 -13.36
CA PRO A 177 -20.76 -31.82 -14.02
C PRO A 177 -20.50 -31.51 -15.50
N ILE A 178 -19.30 -31.89 -15.97
CA ILE A 178 -18.90 -31.69 -17.36
C ILE A 178 -19.98 -32.38 -18.21
N PRO A 179 -20.77 -31.65 -19.01
CA PRO A 179 -21.71 -32.29 -19.92
C PRO A 179 -20.91 -33.15 -20.89
N SER A 180 -21.26 -34.43 -20.96
CA SER A 180 -20.68 -35.40 -21.89
C SER A 180 -20.69 -34.82 -23.30
N ALA A 181 -19.52 -34.77 -23.93
CA ALA A 181 -19.30 -34.10 -25.20
C ALA A 181 -20.24 -34.63 -26.30
N THR A 182 -21.09 -33.74 -26.82
CA THR A 182 -21.77 -33.92 -28.10
C THR A 182 -20.74 -33.73 -29.23
N PRO A 183 -20.67 -34.62 -30.23
CA PRO A 183 -19.72 -34.48 -31.34
C PRO A 183 -19.99 -33.18 -32.12
N SER A 184 -19.02 -32.28 -32.11
CA SER A 184 -19.07 -31.01 -32.84
C SER A 184 -18.55 -31.20 -34.27
N PRO A 185 -19.20 -30.61 -35.30
CA PRO A 185 -18.76 -30.71 -36.69
C PRO A 185 -17.41 -30.03 -36.92
N SER A 186 -16.58 -30.72 -37.70
CA SER A 186 -15.24 -30.30 -38.11
C SER A 186 -15.30 -29.05 -39.00
N PHE A 187 -14.91 -27.90 -38.45
CA PHE A 187 -14.57 -26.71 -39.23
C PHE A 187 -13.05 -26.60 -39.44
N SER A 188 -12.70 -26.14 -40.63
CA SER A 188 -11.35 -25.87 -41.13
C SER A 188 -10.54 -24.97 -40.18
N PRO A 189 -9.22 -25.23 -39.98
CA PRO A 189 -8.43 -24.54 -38.97
C PRO A 189 -8.16 -23.09 -39.38
N THR A 190 -8.78 -22.15 -38.67
CA THR A 190 -8.27 -20.79 -38.54
C THR A 190 -7.04 -20.84 -37.64
N PRO A 191 -5.90 -20.20 -37.97
CA PRO A 191 -4.73 -20.18 -37.10
C PRO A 191 -5.05 -19.38 -35.84
N SER A 192 -5.51 -20.08 -34.80
CA SER A 192 -5.55 -19.59 -33.43
C SER A 192 -4.15 -19.73 -32.87
N GLY A 193 -3.40 -18.62 -32.87
CA GLY A 193 -2.20 -18.50 -32.06
C GLY A 193 -2.61 -18.52 -30.60
N ASN A 194 -2.73 -19.72 -30.03
CA ASN A 194 -2.82 -19.90 -28.59
C ASN A 194 -1.48 -19.40 -28.01
N PRO A 195 -1.43 -18.27 -27.27
CA PRO A 195 -0.20 -17.87 -26.63
C PRO A 195 0.05 -18.92 -25.55
N ASN A 196 1.05 -19.77 -25.79
CA ASN A 196 1.57 -20.65 -24.75
C ASN A 196 1.86 -19.76 -23.52
N PRO A 197 1.39 -20.11 -22.31
CA PRO A 197 1.66 -19.31 -21.13
C PRO A 197 3.18 -19.19 -20.99
N VAL A 198 3.69 -17.97 -21.21
CA VAL A 198 5.10 -17.69 -21.01
C VAL A 198 5.34 -17.89 -19.53
N ASN A 199 6.12 -18.90 -19.17
CA ASN A 199 6.44 -19.24 -17.79
C ASN A 199 7.28 -18.08 -17.21
N MET A 200 6.61 -17.06 -16.69
CA MET A 200 7.27 -15.89 -16.10
C MET A 200 8.03 -16.31 -14.86
N ALA A 201 9.31 -15.94 -14.79
CA ALA A 201 10.13 -16.24 -13.62
C ALA A 201 9.49 -15.65 -12.35
N THR A 202 9.42 -16.45 -11.29
CA THR A 202 9.04 -16.00 -9.95
C THR A 202 10.30 -15.86 -9.08
N PRO A 203 10.29 -15.03 -8.04
CA PRO A 203 11.41 -14.93 -7.10
C PRO A 203 11.79 -16.31 -6.53
N VAL A 204 10.79 -17.12 -6.17
CA VAL A 204 11.00 -18.49 -5.68
C VAL A 204 11.73 -19.36 -6.72
N SER A 205 11.37 -19.27 -8.01
CA SER A 205 12.07 -20.01 -9.08
C SER A 205 13.54 -19.60 -9.26
N ARG A 206 13.94 -18.44 -8.73
CA ARG A 206 15.32 -17.92 -8.75
C ARG A 206 16.04 -18.09 -7.41
N GLY A 207 15.46 -18.84 -6.47
CA GLY A 207 16.05 -19.10 -5.15
C GLY A 207 15.91 -17.94 -4.17
N PHE A 208 15.08 -16.93 -4.46
CA PHE A 208 14.76 -15.89 -3.49
C PHE A 208 13.93 -16.48 -2.34
N THR A 209 14.34 -16.20 -1.10
CA THR A 209 13.63 -16.65 0.10
C THR A 209 12.99 -15.50 0.85
N SER A 210 13.74 -14.42 1.10
CA SER A 210 13.26 -13.20 1.74
C SER A 210 14.27 -12.06 1.55
N LEU A 211 13.82 -10.82 1.72
CA LEU A 211 14.73 -9.65 1.71
C LEU A 211 15.72 -9.69 2.88
N THR A 212 15.28 -10.11 4.07
CA THR A 212 16.13 -10.17 5.26
C THR A 212 17.27 -11.17 5.11
N ALA A 213 17.05 -12.31 4.43
CA ALA A 213 18.10 -13.27 4.10
C ALA A 213 19.22 -12.70 3.21
N ILE A 214 18.94 -11.60 2.50
CA ILE A 214 19.90 -10.88 1.66
C ILE A 214 20.22 -9.48 2.21
N ASN A 215 19.95 -9.23 3.50
CA ASN A 215 20.20 -7.96 4.20
C ASN A 215 19.50 -6.74 3.59
N LEU A 216 18.32 -6.96 3.00
CA LEU A 216 17.45 -5.92 2.48
C LEU A 216 16.14 -5.82 3.27
N THR A 217 15.47 -4.69 3.11
CA THR A 217 14.12 -4.36 3.58
C THR A 217 13.31 -3.79 2.42
N GLU A 218 11.98 -3.86 2.50
CA GLU A 218 11.11 -3.30 1.46
C GLU A 218 11.37 -1.79 1.27
N GLY A 219 11.41 -1.35 0.01
CA GLY A 219 11.72 0.02 -0.35
C GLY A 219 13.21 0.34 -0.45
N ASP A 220 14.10 -0.60 -0.11
CA ASP A 220 15.54 -0.42 -0.32
C ASP A 220 15.84 -0.19 -1.81
N THR A 221 16.67 0.82 -2.06
CA THR A 221 17.27 1.06 -3.37
C THR A 221 18.58 0.29 -3.47
N ILE A 222 18.79 -0.41 -4.57
CA ILE A 222 19.92 -1.34 -4.76
C ILE A 222 20.59 -1.14 -6.11
N SER A 223 21.90 -1.39 -6.14
CA SER A 223 22.74 -1.44 -7.34
C SER A 223 23.72 -2.62 -7.23
N ALA A 224 24.17 -3.13 -8.37
CA ALA A 224 25.14 -4.23 -8.41
C ALA A 224 26.58 -3.72 -8.24
N ILE A 225 27.24 -4.10 -7.14
CA ILE A 225 28.67 -3.86 -6.92
C ILE A 225 29.51 -4.67 -7.90
N ASN A 226 30.64 -4.10 -8.32
CA ASN A 226 31.57 -4.71 -9.29
C ASN A 226 30.90 -5.06 -10.62
N SER A 227 29.80 -4.39 -10.94
CA SER A 227 29.13 -4.46 -12.23
C SER A 227 29.40 -3.18 -13.02
N THR A 228 29.45 -3.31 -14.35
CA THR A 228 29.40 -2.14 -15.24
C THR A 228 27.97 -1.62 -15.43
N ASP A 229 27.01 -2.22 -14.71
CA ASP A 229 25.60 -1.91 -14.75
C ASP A 229 25.27 -0.73 -13.81
N PRO A 230 25.02 0.49 -14.35
CA PRO A 230 24.64 1.65 -13.55
C PRO A 230 23.21 1.59 -12.99
N ASP A 231 22.44 0.54 -13.30
CA ASP A 231 21.02 0.51 -12.98
C ASP A 231 20.75 0.48 -11.47
N ILE A 232 19.76 1.27 -11.07
CA ILE A 232 19.24 1.32 -9.71
C ILE A 232 17.86 0.70 -9.71
N TYR A 233 17.64 -0.19 -8.73
CA TYR A 233 16.35 -0.82 -8.53
C TYR A 233 15.78 -0.48 -7.16
N ILE A 234 14.47 -0.54 -7.01
CA ILE A 234 13.79 -0.57 -5.70
C ILE A 234 13.17 -1.94 -5.48
N ALA A 235 13.44 -2.55 -4.32
CA ALA A 235 12.96 -3.89 -3.98
C ALA A 235 11.64 -3.85 -3.19
N ASN A 236 10.76 -4.84 -3.41
CA ASN A 236 9.56 -5.04 -2.60
C ASN A 236 9.64 -6.29 -1.72
N ALA A 237 8.71 -6.41 -0.77
CA ALA A 237 8.71 -7.52 0.20
C ALA A 237 8.58 -8.93 -0.43
N TRP A 238 8.11 -9.01 -1.68
CA TRP A 238 7.84 -10.26 -2.39
C TRP A 238 9.03 -10.77 -3.21
N GLY A 239 10.15 -10.05 -3.25
CA GLY A 239 11.33 -10.41 -4.06
C GLY A 239 11.26 -9.95 -5.50
N TYR A 240 10.34 -9.03 -5.82
CA TYR A 240 10.38 -8.28 -7.07
C TYR A 240 11.18 -7.00 -6.89
N LYS A 241 11.76 -6.51 -7.97
CA LYS A 241 12.46 -5.24 -8.03
C LYS A 241 11.96 -4.43 -9.22
N ARG A 242 11.91 -3.11 -9.11
CA ARG A 242 11.59 -2.19 -10.22
C ARG A 242 12.82 -1.39 -10.58
N LEU A 243 13.13 -1.31 -11.86
CA LEU A 243 14.18 -0.45 -12.39
C LEU A 243 13.74 1.02 -12.37
N PHE A 244 14.61 1.92 -11.91
CA PHE A 244 14.51 3.34 -12.24
C PHE A 244 15.13 3.56 -13.62
N LEU A 245 14.29 3.59 -14.65
CA LEU A 245 14.74 3.53 -16.05
C LEU A 245 15.65 4.71 -16.45
N ASN A 246 15.53 5.85 -15.78
CA ASN A 246 16.31 7.04 -16.07
C ASN A 246 16.73 7.71 -14.74
N PRO A 247 17.96 8.24 -14.59
CA PRO A 247 18.39 8.95 -13.39
C PRO A 247 17.48 10.12 -12.98
N ILE A 248 16.83 10.78 -13.94
CA ILE A 248 15.81 11.83 -13.68
C ILE A 248 14.62 11.25 -12.92
N ILE A 249 14.16 10.04 -13.30
CA ILE A 249 13.08 9.35 -12.61
C ILE A 249 13.46 9.04 -11.18
N PHE A 250 14.70 8.57 -10.94
CA PHE A 250 15.18 8.33 -9.58
C PHE A 250 15.16 9.60 -8.72
N ASN A 251 15.49 10.76 -9.31
CA ASN A 251 15.43 12.05 -8.62
C ASN A 251 14.02 12.49 -8.22
N PHE A 252 12.95 11.95 -8.84
CA PHE A 252 11.58 12.18 -8.38
C PHE A 252 11.30 11.57 -7.00
N TYR A 253 12.17 10.68 -6.52
CA TYR A 253 12.07 10.02 -5.22
C TYR A 253 13.15 10.51 -4.24
N GLY A 254 13.38 11.83 -4.18
CA GLY A 254 14.37 12.43 -3.28
C GLY A 254 14.22 12.04 -1.80
N HIS A 255 13.00 11.68 -1.36
CA HIS A 255 12.73 11.16 -0.02
C HIS A 255 13.41 9.80 0.28
N LEU A 256 13.84 9.05 -0.74
CA LEU A 256 14.64 7.83 -0.59
C LEU A 256 16.12 8.12 -0.26
N GLY A 257 16.50 9.40 -0.18
CA GLY A 257 17.84 9.84 0.22
C GLY A 257 18.88 9.82 -0.91
N GLY A 258 18.45 9.63 -2.16
CA GLY A 258 19.28 9.71 -3.36
C GLY A 258 20.36 8.64 -3.46
N PHE A 259 21.37 8.89 -4.32
CA PHE A 259 22.41 7.91 -4.66
C PHE A 259 23.23 7.43 -3.46
N ASN A 260 23.41 8.28 -2.43
CA ASN A 260 24.16 7.93 -1.22
C ASN A 260 23.47 6.88 -0.34
N LYS A 261 22.17 6.61 -0.56
CA LYS A 261 21.40 5.59 0.15
C LYS A 261 21.22 4.30 -0.64
N VAL A 262 21.68 4.25 -1.89
CA VAL A 262 21.63 3.04 -2.72
C VAL A 262 22.57 1.99 -2.12
N LYS A 263 22.00 0.86 -1.73
CA LYS A 263 22.75 -0.28 -1.19
C LYS A 263 23.46 -1.01 -2.33
N SER A 264 24.74 -1.30 -2.10
CA SER A 264 25.56 -2.10 -3.01
C SER A 264 25.40 -3.58 -2.67
N ILE A 265 24.91 -4.38 -3.62
CA ILE A 265 24.76 -5.84 -3.50
C ILE A 265 25.49 -6.55 -4.66
N THR A 266 25.81 -7.82 -4.55
CA THR A 266 26.39 -8.56 -5.68
C THR A 266 25.36 -8.78 -6.79
N SER A 267 25.81 -8.88 -8.06
CA SER A 267 24.91 -9.21 -9.18
C SER A 267 24.16 -10.52 -8.93
N THR A 268 24.83 -11.54 -8.37
CA THR A 268 24.19 -12.81 -8.00
C THR A 268 23.01 -12.62 -7.06
N VAL A 269 23.16 -11.82 -5.99
CA VAL A 269 22.07 -11.52 -5.06
C VAL A 269 20.97 -10.73 -5.77
N ARG A 270 21.35 -9.71 -6.54
CA ARG A 270 20.42 -8.89 -7.31
C ARG A 270 19.57 -9.73 -8.27
N ASP A 271 20.15 -10.75 -8.89
CA ASP A 271 19.51 -11.56 -9.93
C ASP A 271 18.58 -12.65 -9.38
N THR A 272 18.66 -12.95 -8.07
CA THR A 272 17.63 -13.75 -7.38
C THR A 272 16.27 -13.03 -7.35
N MET A 273 16.25 -11.70 -7.39
CA MET A 273 15.02 -10.91 -7.50
C MET A 273 14.59 -10.79 -8.96
N VAL A 274 13.28 -10.78 -9.19
CA VAL A 274 12.70 -10.66 -10.53
C VAL A 274 12.36 -9.20 -10.83
N THR A 275 12.84 -8.68 -11.96
CA THR A 275 12.48 -7.32 -12.39
C THR A 275 11.03 -7.28 -12.85
N SER A 276 10.25 -6.34 -12.30
CA SER A 276 8.89 -6.06 -12.74
C SER A 276 8.84 -4.78 -13.55
N GLY A 277 8.13 -4.83 -14.67
CA GLY A 277 7.73 -3.68 -15.47
C GLY A 277 6.31 -3.18 -15.17
N LEU A 278 5.65 -3.71 -14.14
CA LEU A 278 4.26 -3.36 -13.80
C LEU A 278 4.22 -2.21 -12.80
N ILE A 279 3.50 -1.14 -13.13
CA ILE A 279 3.32 0.03 -12.28
C ILE A 279 1.87 0.52 -12.22
N ARG A 280 1.54 1.29 -11.19
CA ARG A 280 0.31 2.09 -11.10
C ARG A 280 0.59 3.43 -10.41
N ASN A 281 -0.15 4.48 -10.76
CA ASN A 281 -0.04 5.76 -10.06
C ASN A 281 -0.82 5.71 -8.74
N CYS A 282 -0.10 5.66 -7.62
CA CYS A 282 -0.71 5.55 -6.30
C CYS A 282 -1.06 6.91 -5.67
N GLU A 283 -0.54 8.03 -6.20
CA GLU A 283 -0.91 9.36 -5.71
C GLU A 283 -2.31 9.77 -6.16
N THR A 284 -2.75 9.29 -7.31
CA THR A 284 -4.10 9.53 -7.85
C THR A 284 -5.07 8.38 -7.58
N ASP A 285 -4.66 7.37 -6.82
CA ASP A 285 -5.40 6.11 -6.61
C ASP A 285 -5.88 5.49 -7.94
N ASP A 286 -4.99 5.46 -8.94
CA ASP A 286 -5.33 4.86 -10.24
C ASP A 286 -5.49 3.35 -10.08
N GLN A 287 -6.63 2.85 -10.56
CA GLN A 287 -6.96 1.43 -10.53
C GLN A 287 -6.35 0.69 -11.73
N LYS A 288 -5.89 1.42 -12.76
CA LYS A 288 -5.24 0.84 -13.92
C LYS A 288 -3.80 0.45 -13.61
N VAL A 289 -3.42 -0.74 -14.08
CA VAL A 289 -2.03 -1.22 -14.05
C VAL A 289 -1.44 -1.10 -15.44
N TYR A 290 -0.23 -0.58 -15.52
CA TYR A 290 0.48 -0.34 -16.76
C TYR A 290 1.74 -1.22 -16.82
N GLY A 291 2.00 -1.80 -17.98
CA GLY A 291 3.28 -2.38 -18.32
C GLY A 291 4.20 -1.32 -18.95
N ILE A 292 5.46 -1.28 -18.52
CA ILE A 292 6.51 -0.47 -19.13
C ILE A 292 7.12 -1.26 -20.30
N GLU A 293 7.02 -0.72 -21.51
CA GLU A 293 7.83 -1.14 -22.65
C GLU A 293 9.09 -0.26 -22.73
N THR A 294 10.26 -0.85 -22.52
CA THR A 294 11.53 -0.14 -22.69
C THR A 294 11.85 -0.01 -24.18
N THR A 295 11.90 1.22 -24.70
CA THR A 295 12.16 1.54 -26.11
C THR A 295 13.56 2.09 -26.37
N GLY A 296 14.34 2.30 -25.32
CA GLY A 296 15.75 2.68 -25.35
C GLY A 296 16.35 2.50 -23.94
N GLU A 297 17.64 2.79 -23.78
CA GLU A 297 18.32 2.63 -22.48
C GLU A 297 17.62 3.41 -21.35
N ASP A 298 17.22 4.65 -21.66
CA ASP A 298 16.66 5.59 -20.70
C ASP A 298 15.20 5.99 -21.02
N ALA A 299 14.51 5.23 -21.88
CA ALA A 299 13.19 5.60 -22.42
C ALA A 299 12.20 4.45 -22.39
N GLY A 300 10.94 4.76 -22.05
CA GLY A 300 9.87 3.78 -21.99
C GLY A 300 8.50 4.33 -22.34
N ILE A 301 7.59 3.42 -22.69
CA ILE A 301 6.19 3.69 -23.03
C ILE A 301 5.31 2.89 -22.06
N LEU A 302 4.26 3.51 -21.52
CA LEU A 302 3.26 2.78 -20.73
C LEU A 302 2.15 2.24 -21.60
N HIS A 303 1.86 0.96 -21.40
CA HIS A 303 0.73 0.25 -21.99
C HIS A 303 -0.23 -0.14 -20.89
N TRP A 304 -1.47 0.33 -20.96
CA TRP A 304 -2.48 -0.13 -20.01
C TRP A 304 -2.72 -1.62 -20.24
N VAL A 305 -2.58 -2.43 -19.19
CA VAL A 305 -2.95 -3.85 -19.21
C VAL A 305 -4.47 -3.92 -19.04
N ASN A 306 -5.19 -3.83 -20.15
CA ASN A 306 -6.65 -3.84 -20.22
C ASN A 306 -7.18 -5.27 -20.08
N THR A 307 -7.03 -5.81 -18.87
CA THR A 307 -7.58 -7.10 -18.45
C THR A 307 -8.30 -6.95 -17.12
N THR A 308 -9.22 -7.86 -16.82
CA THR A 308 -9.89 -7.87 -15.50
C THR A 308 -8.93 -8.36 -14.43
N SER A 309 -9.12 -7.93 -13.18
CA SER A 309 -8.31 -8.41 -12.05
C SER A 309 -8.36 -9.95 -11.89
N ALA A 310 -9.52 -10.55 -12.17
CA ALA A 310 -9.68 -12.00 -12.12
C ALA A 310 -8.87 -12.70 -13.22
N GLN A 311 -8.91 -12.17 -14.46
CA GLN A 311 -8.14 -12.73 -15.56
C GLN A 311 -6.64 -12.52 -15.35
N ALA A 312 -6.21 -11.35 -14.86
CA ALA A 312 -4.80 -11.10 -14.54
C ALA A 312 -4.23 -12.12 -13.55
N LEU A 313 -5.01 -12.52 -12.54
CA LEU A 313 -4.62 -13.54 -11.56
C LEU A 313 -4.61 -14.96 -12.13
N ILE A 314 -5.47 -15.25 -13.11
CA ILE A 314 -5.46 -16.53 -13.83
C ILE A 314 -4.20 -16.61 -14.70
N ASP A 315 -3.88 -15.52 -15.41
CA ASP A 315 -2.70 -15.43 -16.27
C ASP A 315 -1.40 -15.42 -15.46
N ASP A 316 -1.45 -14.83 -14.27
CA ASP A 316 -0.30 -14.64 -13.38
C ASP A 316 -0.75 -14.51 -11.91
N ALA A 317 -0.63 -15.59 -11.15
CA ALA A 317 -1.01 -15.61 -9.74
C ALA A 317 -0.26 -14.57 -8.87
N ASP A 318 0.90 -14.09 -9.33
CA ASP A 318 1.70 -13.07 -8.65
C ASP A 318 1.50 -11.65 -9.24
N PHE A 319 0.54 -11.45 -10.16
CA PHE A 319 0.33 -10.19 -10.88
C PHE A 319 0.37 -8.97 -9.96
N PHE A 320 -0.43 -8.96 -8.89
CA PHE A 320 -0.49 -7.82 -7.97
C PHE A 320 0.76 -7.67 -7.07
N LYS A 321 1.52 -8.75 -6.84
CA LYS A 321 2.80 -8.68 -6.12
C LYS A 321 3.89 -8.01 -6.96
N LYS A 322 3.72 -8.00 -8.28
CA LYS A 322 4.63 -7.37 -9.25
C LYS A 322 4.34 -5.88 -9.45
N VAL A 323 3.16 -5.38 -9.08
CA VAL A 323 2.79 -3.97 -9.32
C VAL A 323 3.49 -3.05 -8.32
N PHE A 324 4.26 -2.10 -8.84
CA PHE A 324 4.86 -1.04 -8.03
C PHE A 324 4.02 0.23 -8.04
N CYS A 325 3.90 0.86 -6.88
CA CYS A 325 3.38 2.22 -6.77
C CYS A 325 4.41 3.22 -7.28
N VAL A 326 3.99 4.10 -8.18
CA VAL A 326 4.79 5.25 -8.63
C VAL A 326 4.07 6.56 -8.32
N ASN A 327 4.83 7.66 -8.27
CA ASN A 327 4.28 9.00 -8.17
C ASN A 327 3.83 9.53 -9.53
N SER A 328 3.11 10.66 -9.52
CA SER A 328 2.58 11.29 -10.72
C SER A 328 3.68 11.85 -11.62
N MET A 329 4.84 12.23 -11.06
CA MET A 329 5.98 12.72 -11.84
C MET A 329 6.56 11.63 -12.74
N GLU A 330 6.87 10.45 -12.19
CA GLU A 330 7.32 9.28 -12.96
C GLU A 330 6.24 8.85 -13.95
N PHE A 331 4.99 8.73 -13.49
CA PHE A 331 3.91 8.29 -14.35
C PHE A 331 3.73 9.17 -15.59
N ASN A 332 3.80 10.49 -15.43
CA ASN A 332 3.65 11.47 -16.51
C ASN A 332 4.93 11.62 -17.36
N TRP A 333 6.06 11.10 -16.91
CA TRP A 333 7.31 11.13 -17.67
C TRP A 333 7.26 10.19 -18.88
N TYR A 334 6.61 9.03 -18.73
CA TYR A 334 6.45 8.06 -19.82
C TYR A 334 5.38 8.49 -20.82
N SER A 335 5.61 8.23 -22.11
CA SER A 335 4.54 8.32 -23.12
C SER A 335 3.52 7.19 -22.97
N ARG A 336 2.41 7.26 -23.71
CA ARG A 336 1.33 6.26 -23.69
C ARG A 336 1.30 5.51 -25.01
N GLY A 337 1.34 4.19 -24.94
CA GLY A 337 1.23 3.30 -26.07
C GLY A 337 -0.19 2.75 -26.24
N SER A 338 -0.34 1.82 -27.17
CA SER A 338 -1.57 1.03 -27.31
C SER A 338 -1.78 0.14 -26.09
N GLU A 339 -3.03 -0.20 -25.79
CA GLU A 339 -3.36 -1.09 -24.68
C GLU A 339 -2.83 -2.52 -24.92
N TYR A 340 -2.43 -3.18 -23.85
CA TYR A 340 -2.22 -4.63 -23.82
C TYR A 340 -3.53 -5.31 -23.43
N THR A 341 -3.85 -6.42 -24.08
CA THR A 341 -5.02 -7.25 -23.82
C THR A 341 -4.71 -8.46 -22.95
N SER A 342 -3.43 -8.69 -22.63
CA SER A 342 -2.96 -9.78 -21.77
C SER A 342 -1.75 -9.36 -20.93
N VAL A 343 -1.62 -9.96 -19.74
CA VAL A 343 -0.44 -9.81 -18.87
C VAL A 343 0.83 -10.29 -19.56
N SER A 344 0.74 -11.30 -20.44
CA SER A 344 1.89 -11.86 -21.14
C SER A 344 2.56 -10.92 -22.14
N GLN A 345 1.90 -9.81 -22.49
CA GLN A 345 2.48 -8.78 -23.37
C GLN A 345 3.43 -7.85 -22.64
N VAL A 346 3.40 -7.84 -21.31
CA VAL A 346 4.31 -7.01 -20.50
C VAL A 346 5.71 -7.60 -20.61
N SER A 347 6.63 -6.84 -21.19
CA SER A 347 8.00 -7.27 -21.38
C SER A 347 8.71 -7.41 -20.02
N SER A 348 9.52 -8.46 -19.90
CA SER A 348 10.47 -8.56 -18.81
C SER A 348 11.71 -7.76 -19.19
N TYR A 349 12.04 -6.72 -18.42
CA TYR A 349 13.31 -6.03 -18.61
C TYR A 349 14.47 -7.01 -18.33
N SER A 350 15.34 -7.18 -19.33
CA SER A 350 16.63 -7.83 -19.21
C SER A 350 17.66 -6.95 -19.92
N ARG A 351 18.77 -6.66 -19.24
CA ARG A 351 19.91 -5.97 -19.84
C ARG A 351 20.73 -6.93 -20.70
#